data_AF-H2YE13-F1
#
_entry.id   AF-H2YE13-F1
#
_cell.length_a   1.000
_cell.length_b   1.000
_cell.length_c   1.000
_cell.angle_alpha   90.00
_cell.angle_beta   90.00
_cell.angle_gamma   90.00
#
_symmetry.space_group_name_H-M   'P 1'
#
loop_
_entity.id
_entity.type
_entity.pdbx_description
1 polymer ?
#
loop_
_entity_poly.entity_id
_entity_poly.type
_entity_poly.pdbx_seq_one_letter_code
_entity_poly.pdbx_strand_id
1 'polypeptide(L)'
;MMSTCLVACLCLLLLGSEIREIECHGRLMEPPSRSSMHRVMEDPDVKPYSNRIVPNFNDMGLNCGGRSSQIANGGKCGVCGDPYQASQPRENEAGGRYAQGFVTRTYQRGTIIPVAVELTAPHRGYFEFRICPWNNFNKVVTHACLDQHLLSYSNGETRFYVPVSGAVGMHNMKVRLPSDVTCQQCVLQWRYRTGNSWGTENGESGLGLGQQEEFYGCADVAILDGLSPNGMSTTATSRSTSVSQVWSTTKWTQPPTPHWTTTQTTTTTQTPQSTTDIPPNPIPASQVPDCKYSPPMVPLPVLNECDKFYQCWNQHLPPHKMRCGPGTVYNPEIQRCDHKYNVALPCGTRPW
;
A
#
# COMPACT_ATOMS: atom_id res chain seq x y z
N MET A 1 5.82 -9.55 -76.04
CA MET A 1 7.05 -9.21 -75.27
C MET A 1 6.58 -8.64 -73.93
N MET A 2 6.23 -9.50 -72.97
CA MET A 2 7.06 -9.83 -71.79
C MET A 2 7.57 -8.58 -71.05
N SER A 3 6.96 -8.19 -69.93
CA SER A 3 7.42 -8.63 -68.60
C SER A 3 6.64 -7.93 -67.47
N THR A 4 5.97 -8.73 -66.67
CA THR A 4 5.44 -8.44 -65.33
C THR A 4 6.57 -8.15 -64.33
N CYS A 5 6.42 -7.18 -63.42
CA CYS A 5 6.96 -7.30 -62.07
C CYS A 5 6.36 -6.28 -61.08
N LEU A 6 5.47 -6.80 -60.24
CA LEU A 6 5.32 -6.52 -58.81
C LEU A 6 5.03 -5.08 -58.34
N VAL A 7 3.73 -4.86 -58.13
CA VAL A 7 3.19 -4.18 -56.94
C VAL A 7 3.81 -4.80 -55.69
N ALA A 8 4.59 -4.03 -54.94
CA ALA A 8 4.93 -4.35 -53.57
C ALA A 8 4.89 -3.06 -52.75
N CYS A 9 3.80 -2.96 -51.98
CA CYS A 9 3.55 -2.03 -50.91
C CYS A 9 4.77 -2.01 -49.97
N LEU A 10 5.69 -1.05 -50.12
CA LEU A 10 6.71 -0.82 -49.10
C LEU A 10 6.04 0.01 -48.01
N CYS A 11 5.51 -0.72 -47.02
CA CYS A 11 4.99 -0.21 -45.78
C CYS A 11 5.82 0.99 -45.31
N LEU A 12 5.16 2.14 -45.10
CA LEU A 12 5.56 3.04 -44.05
C LEU A 12 5.62 2.18 -42.78
N LEU A 13 6.82 1.75 -42.40
CA LEU A 13 7.14 1.42 -41.03
C LEU A 13 7.03 2.75 -40.28
N LEU A 14 5.79 3.16 -40.00
CA LEU A 14 5.47 3.84 -38.76
C LEU A 14 5.96 2.88 -37.67
N LEU A 15 7.25 2.97 -37.35
CA LEU A 15 7.75 2.64 -36.03
C LEU A 15 6.96 3.59 -35.12
N GLY A 16 5.74 3.18 -34.77
CA GLY A 16 5.08 3.64 -33.59
C GLY A 16 6.08 3.35 -32.51
N SER A 17 6.85 4.37 -32.12
CA SER A 17 7.42 4.42 -30.80
C SER A 17 6.21 4.30 -29.89
N GLU A 18 5.88 3.07 -29.50
CA GLU A 18 5.20 2.84 -28.24
C GLU A 18 6.12 3.50 -27.23
N ILE A 19 5.83 4.76 -26.92
CA ILE A 19 6.34 5.42 -25.73
C ILE A 19 5.76 4.54 -24.64
N ARG A 20 6.53 3.53 -24.22
CA ARG A 20 6.25 2.78 -23.01
C ARG A 20 6.29 3.82 -21.92
N GLU A 21 5.12 4.30 -21.51
CA GLU A 21 4.99 5.07 -20.29
C GLU A 21 5.60 4.19 -19.21
N ILE A 22 6.76 4.59 -18.69
CA ILE A 22 7.33 3.93 -17.54
C ILE A 22 6.40 4.36 -16.40
N GLU A 23 5.46 3.49 -16.05
CA GLU A 23 4.53 3.70 -14.95
C GLU A 23 5.32 3.64 -13.64
N CYS A 24 5.23 4.70 -12.84
CA CYS A 24 5.78 4.61 -11.48
C CYS A 24 4.93 3.61 -10.70
N HIS A 25 5.45 3.15 -9.57
CA HIS A 25 4.68 2.28 -8.70
C HIS A 25 5.06 2.57 -7.26
N GLY A 26 4.04 2.76 -6.42
CA GLY A 26 4.22 2.98 -5.01
C GLY A 26 2.94 2.91 -4.21
N ARG A 27 3.07 2.62 -2.92
CA ARG A 27 1.95 2.43 -2.00
C ARG A 27 2.25 2.97 -0.62
N LEU A 28 1.21 3.48 0.03
CA LEU A 28 1.23 3.86 1.44
C LEU A 28 1.11 2.61 2.32
N MET A 29 2.16 2.34 3.09
CA MET A 29 2.31 1.15 3.93
C MET A 29 2.15 1.44 5.42
N GLU A 30 2.49 2.64 5.88
CA GLU A 30 2.26 3.08 7.26
C GLU A 30 1.71 4.53 7.28
N PRO A 31 0.55 4.77 7.94
CA PRO A 31 -0.43 3.75 8.32
C PRO A 31 -0.86 2.90 7.11
N PRO A 32 -1.19 1.61 7.28
CA PRO A 32 -1.59 0.76 6.15
C PRO A 32 -2.78 1.36 5.41
N SER A 33 -2.61 1.64 4.12
CA SER A 33 -3.69 2.18 3.28
C SER A 33 -4.77 1.12 3.02
N ARG A 34 -5.98 1.56 2.66
CA ARG A 34 -7.13 0.73 2.30
C ARG A 34 -6.76 -0.42 1.35
N SER A 35 -5.99 -0.12 0.31
CA SER A 35 -5.53 -1.13 -0.66
C SER A 35 -4.36 -1.99 -0.16
N SER A 36 -3.56 -1.53 0.79
CA SER A 36 -2.34 -2.23 1.26
C SER A 36 -2.51 -3.01 2.57
N MET A 37 -3.66 -2.92 3.26
CA MET A 37 -3.91 -3.63 4.53
C MET A 37 -3.63 -5.14 4.44
N HIS A 38 -3.89 -5.76 3.28
CA HIS A 38 -3.68 -7.20 3.08
C HIS A 38 -2.21 -7.64 3.21
N ARG A 39 -1.26 -6.71 3.14
CA ARG A 39 0.17 -6.98 3.28
C ARG A 39 0.61 -7.14 4.74
N VAL A 40 -0.23 -6.69 5.68
CA VAL A 40 0.08 -6.58 7.10
C VAL A 40 -1.01 -7.22 7.98
N MET A 41 -1.64 -8.30 7.52
CA MET A 41 -2.77 -8.93 8.25
C MET A 41 -2.39 -9.50 9.63
N GLU A 42 -1.10 -9.69 9.91
CA GLU A 42 -0.60 -10.10 11.23
C GLU A 42 -0.28 -8.92 12.17
N ASP A 43 -0.36 -7.68 11.68
CA ASP A 43 -0.23 -6.48 12.49
C ASP A 43 -1.33 -6.43 13.57
N PRO A 44 -1.02 -6.17 14.84
CA PRO A 44 -2.00 -6.22 15.93
C PRO A 44 -3.24 -5.33 15.73
N ASP A 45 -3.10 -4.15 15.10
CA ASP A 45 -4.21 -3.23 14.86
C ASP A 45 -5.03 -3.64 13.63
N VAL A 46 -4.42 -4.38 12.70
CA VAL A 46 -5.08 -4.84 11.45
C VAL A 46 -5.69 -6.23 11.61
N LYS A 47 -5.08 -7.09 12.44
CA LYS A 47 -5.46 -8.49 12.66
C LYS A 47 -6.94 -8.70 13.02
N PRO A 48 -7.61 -7.84 13.82
CA PRO A 48 -9.05 -7.93 14.05
C PRO A 48 -9.92 -7.82 12.78
N TYR A 49 -9.37 -7.27 11.69
CA TYR A 49 -10.03 -7.12 10.40
C TYR A 49 -9.64 -8.18 9.37
N SER A 50 -8.65 -9.04 9.67
CA SER A 50 -8.00 -9.96 8.72
C SER A 50 -8.96 -10.82 7.89
N ASN A 51 -10.07 -11.29 8.48
CA ASN A 51 -11.08 -12.10 7.80
C ASN A 51 -12.00 -11.33 6.83
N ARG A 52 -11.94 -10.00 6.82
CA ARG A 52 -12.76 -9.12 5.97
C ARG A 52 -11.96 -8.34 4.94
N ILE A 53 -10.64 -8.25 5.12
CA ILE A 53 -9.75 -7.55 4.20
C ILE A 53 -9.80 -8.21 2.82
N VAL A 54 -10.12 -7.41 1.80
CA VAL A 54 -10.08 -7.82 0.40
C VAL A 54 -8.71 -7.46 -0.18
N PRO A 55 -7.88 -8.42 -0.64
CA PRO A 55 -6.58 -8.11 -1.20
C PRO A 55 -6.66 -7.31 -2.50
N ASN A 56 -5.91 -6.21 -2.59
CA ASN A 56 -5.61 -5.53 -3.84
C ASN A 56 -4.15 -5.81 -4.23
N PHE A 57 -3.92 -6.76 -5.14
CA PHE A 57 -2.55 -7.09 -5.57
C PHE A 57 -1.88 -5.99 -6.39
N ASN A 58 -2.66 -5.03 -6.91
CA ASN A 58 -2.19 -3.84 -7.60
C ASN A 58 -2.27 -2.57 -6.72
N ASP A 59 -2.15 -2.72 -5.40
CA ASP A 59 -2.20 -1.62 -4.44
C ASP A 59 -1.08 -0.57 -4.60
N MET A 60 -0.04 -0.88 -5.38
CA MET A 60 1.03 0.05 -5.79
C MET A 60 0.71 0.87 -7.05
N GLY A 61 -0.41 0.58 -7.72
CA GLY A 61 -0.83 1.19 -8.99
C GLY A 61 -2.02 2.14 -8.85
N LEU A 62 -2.20 2.79 -7.69
CA LEU A 62 -3.26 3.78 -7.47
C LEU A 62 -2.87 5.14 -8.07
N ASN A 63 -2.68 5.15 -9.39
CA ASN A 63 -2.07 6.23 -10.18
C ASN A 63 -3.08 7.08 -10.96
N CYS A 64 -4.31 7.24 -10.44
CA CYS A 64 -5.39 7.96 -11.12
C CYS A 64 -5.81 7.33 -12.47
N GLY A 65 -5.50 6.05 -12.69
CA GLY A 65 -5.69 5.35 -13.96
C GLY A 65 -4.62 5.63 -15.00
N GLY A 66 -3.45 6.13 -14.58
CA GLY A 66 -2.32 6.49 -15.42
C GLY A 66 -2.33 7.97 -15.84
N ARG A 67 -1.14 8.50 -16.15
CA ARG A 67 -0.95 9.91 -16.50
C ARG A 67 -1.82 10.35 -17.68
N SER A 68 -1.88 9.54 -18.74
CA SER A 68 -2.70 9.84 -19.91
C SER A 68 -4.19 9.95 -19.58
N SER A 69 -4.72 9.07 -18.73
CA SER A 69 -6.09 9.15 -18.21
C SER A 69 -6.30 10.42 -17.37
N GLN A 70 -5.36 10.72 -16.47
CA GLN A 70 -5.43 11.91 -15.63
C GLN A 70 -5.47 13.20 -16.46
N ILE A 71 -4.62 13.30 -17.50
CA ILE A 71 -4.60 14.43 -18.45
C ILE A 71 -5.96 14.54 -19.17
N ALA A 72 -6.48 13.43 -19.69
CA ALA A 72 -7.77 13.41 -20.39
C ALA A 72 -8.94 13.86 -19.50
N ASN A 73 -8.79 13.73 -18.17
CA ASN A 73 -9.76 14.18 -17.17
C ASN A 73 -9.43 15.56 -16.57
N GLY A 74 -8.57 16.35 -17.22
CA GLY A 74 -8.22 17.71 -16.80
C GLY A 74 -7.37 17.74 -15.53
N GLY A 75 -6.48 16.77 -15.35
CA GLY A 75 -5.60 16.65 -14.18
C GLY A 75 -6.25 16.00 -12.97
N LYS A 76 -7.54 15.65 -13.04
CA LYS A 76 -8.32 15.15 -11.91
C LYS A 76 -8.01 13.69 -11.59
N CYS A 77 -8.13 13.35 -10.31
CA CYS A 77 -7.94 12.02 -9.76
C CYS A 77 -9.10 11.68 -8.80
N GLY A 78 -9.39 10.40 -8.59
CA GLY A 78 -10.16 9.96 -7.43
C GLY A 78 -9.41 10.32 -6.14
N VAL A 79 -10.14 10.60 -5.05
CA VAL A 79 -9.54 11.14 -3.82
C VAL A 79 -8.55 10.16 -3.19
N CYS A 80 -8.68 8.87 -3.49
CA CYS A 80 -7.79 7.81 -3.00
C CYS A 80 -7.04 7.08 -4.13
N GLY A 81 -6.85 7.72 -5.28
CA GLY A 81 -5.97 7.24 -6.37
C GLY A 81 -6.65 6.42 -7.45
N ASP A 82 -7.96 6.19 -7.33
CA ASP A 82 -8.75 5.58 -8.39
C ASP A 82 -8.84 6.48 -9.64
N PRO A 83 -9.09 5.92 -10.84
CA PRO A 83 -9.36 6.71 -12.04
C PRO A 83 -10.55 7.66 -11.84
N TYR A 84 -10.39 8.92 -12.24
CA TYR A 84 -11.43 9.93 -12.01
C TYR A 84 -12.77 9.56 -12.67
N GLN A 85 -12.73 8.98 -13.86
CA GLN A 85 -13.90 8.53 -14.63
C GLN A 85 -14.48 7.19 -14.17
N ALA A 86 -13.88 6.51 -13.19
CA ALA A 86 -14.40 5.24 -12.68
C ALA A 86 -15.81 5.42 -12.09
N SER A 87 -16.63 4.37 -12.23
CA SER A 87 -17.98 4.34 -11.67
C SER A 87 -17.95 4.55 -10.16
N GLN A 88 -18.90 5.32 -9.65
CA GLN A 88 -19.08 5.54 -8.22
C GLN A 88 -19.87 4.40 -7.57
N PRO A 89 -19.51 3.98 -6.34
CA PRO A 89 -18.33 4.39 -5.58
C PRO A 89 -17.04 3.80 -6.19
N ARG A 90 -15.98 4.62 -6.27
CA ARG A 90 -14.66 4.10 -6.70
C ARG A 90 -14.10 3.14 -5.66
N GLU A 91 -13.22 2.22 -6.07
CA GLU A 91 -12.85 1.09 -5.21
C GLU A 91 -12.18 1.49 -3.89
N ASN A 92 -11.41 2.59 -3.84
CA ASN A 92 -10.75 3.09 -2.63
C ASN A 92 -11.49 4.23 -1.93
N GLU A 93 -12.66 4.63 -2.42
CA GLU A 93 -13.53 5.64 -1.82
C GLU A 93 -14.66 5.00 -1.01
N ALA A 94 -15.29 5.73 -0.09
CA ALA A 94 -16.34 5.19 0.78
C ALA A 94 -17.44 4.47 -0.01
N GLY A 95 -17.79 3.26 0.42
CA GLY A 95 -18.71 2.35 -0.29
C GLY A 95 -18.03 1.48 -1.36
N GLY A 96 -16.77 1.78 -1.70
CA GLY A 96 -15.93 0.98 -2.58
C GLY A 96 -15.39 -0.28 -1.91
N ARG A 97 -14.88 -1.19 -2.73
CA ARG A 97 -14.41 -2.53 -2.33
C ARG A 97 -13.37 -2.50 -1.19
N TYR A 98 -12.45 -1.53 -1.19
CA TYR A 98 -11.34 -1.45 -0.24
C TYR A 98 -11.59 -0.46 0.91
N ALA A 99 -12.60 0.42 0.80
CA ALA A 99 -12.95 1.40 1.81
C ALA A 99 -13.93 0.85 2.86
N GLN A 100 -13.46 -0.10 3.67
CA GLN A 100 -14.30 -0.81 4.65
C GLN A 100 -14.43 -0.10 6.01
N GLY A 101 -13.78 1.07 6.19
CA GLY A 101 -13.85 1.87 7.42
C GLY A 101 -13.00 1.31 8.58
N PHE A 102 -12.00 0.49 8.28
CA PHE A 102 -11.13 -0.10 9.30
C PHE A 102 -10.10 0.91 9.79
N VAL A 103 -10.19 1.31 11.06
CA VAL A 103 -9.21 2.17 11.69
C VAL A 103 -7.93 1.36 11.92
N THR A 104 -6.88 1.65 11.17
CA THR A 104 -5.62 0.89 11.17
C THR A 104 -4.60 1.39 12.19
N ARG A 105 -4.75 2.63 12.67
CA ARG A 105 -3.92 3.24 13.71
C ARG A 105 -4.72 4.19 14.56
N THR A 106 -4.31 4.34 15.81
CA THR A 106 -4.78 5.39 16.72
C THR A 106 -3.61 6.22 17.18
N TYR A 107 -3.70 7.54 17.02
CA TYR A 107 -2.67 8.49 17.40
C TYR A 107 -3.20 9.51 18.41
N GLN A 108 -2.27 10.19 19.07
CA GLN A 108 -2.57 11.37 19.88
C GLN A 108 -2.40 12.64 19.04
N ARG A 109 -3.34 13.59 19.16
CA ARG A 109 -3.24 14.88 18.45
C ARG A 109 -1.95 15.63 18.75
N GLY A 110 -1.44 16.38 17.77
CA GLY A 110 -0.20 17.15 17.90
C GLY A 110 1.10 16.33 17.92
N THR A 111 1.03 14.99 17.94
CA THR A 111 2.22 14.15 17.97
C THR A 111 2.88 14.01 16.59
N ILE A 112 4.15 13.62 16.60
CA ILE A 112 4.87 13.23 15.40
C ILE A 112 4.66 11.73 15.20
N ILE A 113 4.10 11.35 14.05
CA ILE A 113 3.81 9.96 13.71
C ILE A 113 4.76 9.47 12.62
N PRO A 114 5.06 8.16 12.58
CA PRO A 114 5.74 7.58 11.43
C PRO A 114 4.78 7.52 10.25
N VAL A 115 5.32 7.68 9.04
CA VAL A 115 4.63 7.30 7.81
C VAL A 115 5.62 6.59 6.90
N ALA A 116 5.15 5.60 6.14
CA ALA A 116 6.01 4.82 5.28
C ALA A 116 5.37 4.56 3.92
N VAL A 117 6.15 4.80 2.88
CA VAL A 117 5.77 4.59 1.48
C VAL A 117 6.73 3.59 0.88
N GLU A 118 6.23 2.53 0.26
CA GLU A 118 7.06 1.66 -0.57
C GLU A 118 7.03 2.17 -2.01
N LEU A 119 8.19 2.45 -2.60
CA LEU A 119 8.31 2.67 -4.05
C LEU A 119 8.91 1.42 -4.70
N THR A 120 8.17 0.79 -5.60
CA THR A 120 8.70 -0.33 -6.41
C THR A 120 9.30 0.15 -7.73
N ALA A 121 8.87 1.31 -8.23
CA ALA A 121 9.46 2.02 -9.36
C ALA A 121 9.50 3.55 -9.08
N PRO A 122 10.62 4.10 -8.59
CA PRO A 122 10.72 5.48 -8.13
C PRO A 122 11.02 6.48 -9.26
N HIS A 123 10.17 7.48 -9.46
CA HIS A 123 10.25 8.41 -10.59
C HIS A 123 10.39 9.88 -10.16
N ARG A 124 11.40 10.18 -9.33
CA ARG A 124 11.71 11.54 -8.82
C ARG A 124 10.49 12.17 -8.14
N GLY A 125 10.37 13.50 -8.09
CA GLY A 125 9.19 14.15 -7.54
C GLY A 125 9.17 14.17 -6.01
N TYR A 126 7.98 14.20 -5.43
CA TYR A 126 7.84 14.38 -3.98
C TYR A 126 6.54 13.81 -3.40
N PHE A 127 6.60 13.45 -2.12
CA PHE A 127 5.45 13.06 -1.32
C PHE A 127 4.87 14.23 -0.55
N GLU A 128 3.55 14.22 -0.37
CA GLU A 128 2.80 15.07 0.54
C GLU A 128 1.85 14.19 1.36
N PHE A 129 1.57 14.60 2.59
CA PHE A 129 0.59 13.94 3.46
C PHE A 129 -0.46 14.93 3.90
N ARG A 130 -1.73 14.54 3.84
CA ARG A 130 -2.88 15.34 4.30
C ARG A 130 -3.72 14.52 5.27
N ILE A 131 -4.51 15.18 6.09
CA ILE A 131 -5.48 14.51 6.96
C ILE A 131 -6.81 15.24 7.01
N CYS A 132 -7.91 14.51 7.16
CA CYS A 132 -9.24 15.09 7.30
C CYS A 132 -9.98 14.43 8.47
N PRO A 133 -10.50 15.19 9.46
CA PRO A 133 -11.33 14.68 10.56
C PRO A 133 -12.75 14.35 10.07
N TRP A 134 -12.86 13.26 9.32
CA TRP A 134 -14.04 12.98 8.51
C TRP A 134 -15.23 12.41 9.30
N ASN A 135 -14.97 11.48 10.21
CA ASN A 135 -15.94 10.82 11.10
C ASN A 135 -17.17 10.23 10.38
N ASN A 136 -17.04 9.86 9.11
CA ASN A 136 -18.13 9.30 8.32
C ASN A 136 -17.61 8.35 7.23
N PHE A 137 -17.38 7.09 7.59
CA PHE A 137 -16.86 6.08 6.66
C PHE A 137 -17.81 5.74 5.49
N ASN A 138 -19.08 6.16 5.53
CA ASN A 138 -20.06 5.94 4.46
C ASN A 138 -20.11 7.07 3.42
N LYS A 139 -19.34 8.14 3.62
CA LYS A 139 -19.30 9.28 2.70
C LYS A 139 -17.89 9.45 2.15
N VAL A 140 -17.78 9.75 0.86
CA VAL A 140 -16.47 9.99 0.23
C VAL A 140 -15.86 11.28 0.79
N VAL A 141 -14.65 11.16 1.35
CA VAL A 141 -13.85 12.31 1.80
C VAL A 141 -13.53 13.24 0.62
N THR A 142 -13.36 14.53 0.87
CA THR A 142 -13.14 15.52 -0.19
C THR A 142 -11.72 16.07 -0.15
N HIS A 143 -11.18 16.45 -1.32
CA HIS A 143 -9.93 17.22 -1.39
C HIS A 143 -10.01 18.49 -0.54
N ALA A 144 -11.14 19.22 -0.58
CA ALA A 144 -11.35 20.43 0.21
C ALA A 144 -11.19 20.23 1.73
N CYS A 145 -11.52 19.05 2.27
CA CYS A 145 -11.26 18.75 3.68
C CYS A 145 -9.78 18.40 3.91
N LEU A 146 -9.20 17.56 3.05
CA LEU A 146 -7.80 17.14 3.16
C LEU A 146 -6.84 18.32 3.02
N ASP A 147 -7.14 19.28 2.14
CA ASP A 147 -6.33 20.46 1.88
C ASP A 147 -6.32 21.46 3.05
N GLN A 148 -7.24 21.33 4.03
CA GLN A 148 -7.21 22.12 5.26
C GLN A 148 -6.06 21.71 6.18
N HIS A 149 -5.55 20.48 6.06
CA HIS A 149 -4.50 19.95 6.95
C HIS A 149 -3.41 19.21 6.17
N LEU A 150 -2.63 19.98 5.40
CA LEU A 150 -1.34 19.51 4.86
C LEU A 150 -0.33 19.34 6.01
N LEU A 151 0.23 18.15 6.15
CA LEU A 151 1.11 17.79 7.26
C LEU A 151 2.56 18.20 6.97
N SER A 152 3.25 18.67 8.00
CA SER A 152 4.66 19.03 7.93
C SER A 152 5.57 17.90 8.40
N TYR A 153 6.73 17.73 7.76
CA TYR A 153 7.83 16.90 8.20
C TYR A 153 8.60 17.55 9.37
N SER A 154 9.57 16.84 9.94
CA SER A 154 10.35 17.31 11.11
C SER A 154 11.12 18.61 10.87
N ASN A 155 11.50 18.89 9.62
CA ASN A 155 12.17 20.12 9.20
C ASN A 155 11.21 21.29 8.95
N GLY A 156 9.89 21.10 9.13
CA GLY A 156 8.86 22.10 8.87
C GLY A 156 8.41 22.19 7.42
N GLU A 157 9.06 21.49 6.49
CA GLU A 157 8.61 21.42 5.10
C GLU A 157 7.37 20.52 4.96
N THR A 158 6.66 20.63 3.85
CA THR A 158 5.46 19.82 3.55
C THR A 158 5.68 18.82 2.42
N ARG A 159 6.89 18.79 1.84
CA ARG A 159 7.27 17.89 0.76
C ARG A 159 8.51 17.08 1.12
N PHE A 160 8.42 15.78 0.89
CA PHE A 160 9.60 14.90 0.91
C PHE A 160 10.01 14.59 -0.52
N TYR A 161 11.16 15.06 -0.96
CA TYR A 161 11.66 14.83 -2.32
C TYR A 161 12.29 13.45 -2.45
N VAL A 162 11.80 12.67 -3.42
CA VAL A 162 12.31 11.32 -3.68
C VAL A 162 13.73 11.44 -4.27
N PRO A 163 14.74 10.78 -3.68
CA PRO A 163 16.12 10.85 -4.16
C PRO A 163 16.26 10.43 -5.62
N VAL A 164 17.06 11.18 -6.36
CA VAL A 164 17.32 10.98 -7.80
C VAL A 164 18.01 9.64 -8.09
N SER A 165 18.76 9.10 -7.13
CA SER A 165 19.53 7.86 -7.26
C SER A 165 18.68 6.58 -7.29
N GLY A 166 17.35 6.68 -7.40
CA GLY A 166 16.48 5.52 -7.61
C GLY A 166 16.32 4.65 -6.37
N ALA A 167 15.86 5.24 -5.27
CA ALA A 167 15.60 4.50 -4.04
C ALA A 167 14.31 3.66 -4.17
N VAL A 168 14.39 2.51 -4.82
CA VAL A 168 13.39 1.43 -4.71
C VAL A 168 13.40 0.94 -3.26
N GLY A 169 12.22 0.71 -2.69
CA GLY A 169 12.05 0.18 -1.34
C GLY A 169 11.26 1.11 -0.43
N MET A 170 11.45 0.93 0.89
CA MET A 170 10.71 1.63 1.93
C MET A 170 11.28 3.01 2.22
N HIS A 171 10.49 4.04 1.94
CA HIS A 171 10.70 5.42 2.36
C HIS A 171 9.94 5.66 3.65
N ASN A 172 10.62 5.56 4.77
CA ASN A 172 10.04 5.88 6.06
C ASN A 172 10.35 7.33 6.42
N MET A 173 9.34 8.02 6.91
CA MET A 173 9.36 9.44 7.21
C MET A 173 8.62 9.68 8.52
N LYS A 174 8.63 10.93 8.98
CA LYS A 174 7.86 11.37 10.13
C LYS A 174 7.13 12.66 9.80
N VAL A 175 5.84 12.71 10.13
CA VAL A 175 4.99 13.90 9.92
C VAL A 175 4.32 14.29 11.23
N ARG A 176 4.07 15.59 11.41
CA ARG A 176 3.41 16.13 12.59
C ARG A 176 1.90 16.21 12.36
N LEU A 177 1.11 15.60 13.25
CA LEU A 177 -0.34 15.77 13.28
C LEU A 177 -0.72 17.17 13.80
N PRO A 178 -1.82 17.77 13.33
CA PRO A 178 -2.31 19.03 13.88
C PRO A 178 -2.70 18.87 15.36
N SER A 179 -2.47 19.90 16.18
CA SER A 179 -2.78 19.87 17.62
C SER A 179 -4.25 20.14 17.94
N ASP A 180 -4.99 20.66 16.97
CA ASP A 180 -6.41 21.04 17.03
C ASP A 180 -7.34 20.02 16.36
N VAL A 181 -6.79 18.96 15.76
CA VAL A 181 -7.57 17.92 15.06
C VAL A 181 -7.76 16.69 15.95
N THR A 182 -9.01 16.24 16.07
CA THR A 182 -9.40 14.94 16.64
C THR A 182 -10.49 14.28 15.80
N CYS A 183 -10.54 12.95 15.82
CA CYS A 183 -11.48 12.14 15.05
C CYS A 183 -11.50 10.70 15.55
N GLN A 184 -12.67 10.07 15.51
CA GLN A 184 -12.79 8.62 15.67
C GLN A 184 -12.46 7.90 14.35
N GLN A 185 -12.66 8.58 13.22
CA GLN A 185 -12.20 8.15 11.91
C GLN A 185 -11.76 9.38 11.11
N CYS A 186 -10.46 9.52 10.92
CA CYS A 186 -9.82 10.42 9.98
C CYS A 186 -9.48 9.66 8.71
N VAL A 187 -9.36 10.39 7.61
CA VAL A 187 -8.66 9.89 6.42
C VAL A 187 -7.31 10.58 6.33
N LEU A 188 -6.23 9.80 6.43
CA LEU A 188 -4.87 10.22 6.09
C LEU A 188 -4.63 9.89 4.62
N GLN A 189 -4.27 10.89 3.82
CA GLN A 189 -3.97 10.74 2.41
C GLN A 189 -2.48 10.96 2.17
N TRP A 190 -1.82 9.97 1.59
CA TRP A 190 -0.56 10.15 0.89
C TRP A 190 -0.83 10.55 -0.55
N ARG A 191 -0.08 11.53 -1.05
CA ARG A 191 0.00 11.90 -2.46
C ARG A 191 1.47 11.86 -2.88
N TYR A 192 1.75 11.24 -4.01
CA TYR A 192 3.04 11.30 -4.69
C TYR A 192 2.85 11.93 -6.05
N ARG A 193 3.41 13.13 -6.25
CA ARG A 193 3.53 13.73 -7.57
C ARG A 193 4.92 13.42 -8.11
N THR A 194 4.98 12.71 -9.22
CA THR A 194 6.24 12.27 -9.81
C THR A 194 6.94 13.44 -10.50
N GLY A 195 8.14 13.21 -11.04
CA GLY A 195 8.95 14.28 -11.61
C GLY A 195 9.83 13.82 -12.76
N ASN A 196 9.42 12.77 -13.47
CA ASN A 196 10.18 12.17 -14.57
C ASN A 196 9.62 12.51 -15.95
N SER A 197 8.48 13.20 -16.05
CA SER A 197 7.90 13.61 -17.33
C SER A 197 8.31 15.04 -17.68
N TRP A 198 8.59 15.28 -18.96
CA TRP A 198 8.75 16.65 -19.47
C TRP A 198 7.39 17.32 -19.60
N GLY A 199 7.30 18.59 -19.24
CA GLY A 199 6.09 19.39 -19.42
C GLY A 199 6.37 20.88 -19.34
N THR A 200 5.29 21.65 -19.45
CA THR A 200 5.32 23.12 -19.41
C THR A 200 4.40 23.61 -18.31
N GLU A 201 4.89 24.55 -17.50
CA GLU A 201 4.14 25.18 -16.41
C GLU A 201 4.61 26.63 -16.27
N ASN A 202 3.67 27.57 -16.19
CA ASN A 202 3.95 29.01 -16.04
C ASN A 202 4.94 29.59 -17.07
N GLY A 203 4.92 29.07 -18.31
CA GLY A 203 5.80 29.52 -19.39
C GLY A 203 7.19 28.88 -19.42
N GLU A 204 7.54 28.07 -18.42
CA GLU A 204 8.78 27.31 -18.37
C GLU A 204 8.56 25.86 -18.81
N SER A 205 9.52 25.27 -19.51
CA SER A 205 9.47 23.87 -19.93
C SER A 205 10.66 23.11 -19.39
N GLY A 206 10.40 21.91 -18.84
CA GLY A 206 11.42 21.17 -18.12
C GLY A 206 10.93 19.84 -17.57
N LEU A 207 11.88 19.06 -17.07
CA LEU A 207 11.61 17.80 -16.38
C LEU A 207 10.88 18.07 -15.06
N GLY A 208 9.75 17.39 -14.83
CA GLY A 208 8.95 17.53 -13.61
C GLY A 208 7.96 18.71 -13.61
N LEU A 209 7.97 19.53 -14.66
CA LEU A 209 7.01 20.63 -14.86
C LEU A 209 5.72 20.14 -15.52
N GLY A 210 4.63 20.89 -15.33
CA GLY A 210 3.32 20.59 -15.91
C GLY A 210 2.65 19.35 -15.28
N GLN A 211 1.74 18.69 -16.01
CA GLN A 211 1.08 17.49 -15.49
C GLN A 211 2.05 16.32 -15.40
N GLN A 212 2.18 15.78 -14.18
CA GLN A 212 2.94 14.58 -13.87
C GLN A 212 1.99 13.43 -13.53
N GLU A 213 2.50 12.20 -13.54
CA GLU A 213 1.74 11.09 -12.97
C GLU A 213 1.63 11.28 -11.45
N GLU A 214 0.49 10.93 -10.89
CA GLU A 214 0.27 11.05 -9.45
C GLU A 214 -0.27 9.75 -8.85
N PHE A 215 0.23 9.41 -7.67
CA PHE A 215 -0.22 8.26 -6.89
C PHE A 215 -0.82 8.71 -5.59
N TYR A 216 -1.79 7.96 -5.11
CA TYR A 216 -2.45 8.24 -3.85
C TYR A 216 -2.62 6.98 -3.02
N GLY A 217 -2.71 7.17 -1.71
CA GLY A 217 -3.12 6.14 -0.77
C GLY A 217 -3.89 6.75 0.39
N CYS A 218 -5.06 6.22 0.70
CA CYS A 218 -5.86 6.63 1.85
C CYS A 218 -5.79 5.57 2.95
N ALA A 219 -5.55 5.99 4.18
CA ALA A 219 -5.64 5.16 5.38
C ALA A 219 -6.68 5.76 6.33
N ASP A 220 -7.46 4.89 6.97
CA ASP A 220 -8.42 5.28 7.99
C ASP A 220 -7.75 5.16 9.37
N VAL A 221 -7.66 6.27 10.11
CA VAL A 221 -6.96 6.34 11.42
C VAL A 221 -7.81 7.08 12.45
N ALA A 222 -7.52 6.93 13.74
CA ALA A 222 -8.14 7.72 14.81
C ALA A 222 -7.12 8.71 15.39
N ILE A 223 -7.59 9.90 15.77
CA ILE A 223 -6.81 10.89 16.51
C ILE A 223 -7.58 11.26 17.77
N LEU A 224 -7.03 10.90 18.91
CA LEU A 224 -7.64 11.09 20.21
C LEU A 224 -6.89 12.16 21.03
N ASP A 225 -7.55 12.62 22.09
CA ASP A 225 -6.88 13.31 23.18
C ASP A 225 -5.91 12.36 23.87
N GLY A 226 -4.71 12.84 24.20
CA GLY A 226 -3.78 12.07 25.01
C GLY A 226 -4.35 11.82 26.40
N LEU A 227 -3.97 10.70 27.03
CA LEU A 227 -4.23 10.53 28.45
C LEU A 227 -3.59 11.70 29.20
N SER A 228 -4.41 12.55 29.82
CA SER A 228 -3.93 13.58 30.73
C SER A 228 -3.11 12.91 31.85
N PRO A 229 -1.98 13.49 32.30
CA PRO A 229 -1.17 12.96 33.42
C PRO A 229 -1.96 12.71 34.71
N ASN A 230 -3.18 13.25 34.81
CA ASN A 230 -4.05 13.11 35.98
C ASN A 230 -5.20 12.11 35.80
N GLY A 231 -5.04 11.07 34.96
CA GLY A 231 -5.87 9.85 35.04
C GLY A 231 -7.39 10.04 34.90
N MET A 232 -7.86 11.17 34.38
CA MET A 232 -9.27 11.42 34.15
C MET A 232 -9.55 11.27 32.65
N SER A 233 -10.08 10.10 32.32
CA SER A 233 -10.65 9.79 31.01
C SER A 233 -11.67 10.88 30.64
N THR A 234 -11.35 11.71 29.65
CA THR A 234 -12.38 12.51 28.97
C THR A 234 -12.96 11.63 27.89
N THR A 235 -14.07 10.99 28.26
CA THR A 235 -14.87 10.16 27.36
C THR A 235 -15.29 11.01 26.17
N ALA A 236 -14.96 10.55 24.96
CA ALA A 236 -15.59 11.03 23.74
C ALA A 236 -17.11 10.94 23.94
N THR A 237 -17.80 12.07 23.91
CA THR A 237 -19.26 12.17 24.04
C THR A 237 -19.94 11.24 23.03
N SER A 238 -20.35 10.07 23.49
CA SER A 238 -21.14 9.12 22.73
C SER A 238 -22.58 9.65 22.69
N ARG A 239 -22.91 10.37 21.62
CA ARG A 239 -24.32 10.60 21.29
C ARG A 239 -24.87 9.28 20.73
N SER A 240 -25.46 8.49 21.62
CA SER A 240 -26.24 7.30 21.28
C SER A 240 -27.38 7.70 20.34
N THR A 241 -27.26 7.34 19.06
CA THR A 241 -28.40 7.16 18.17
C THR A 241 -28.64 5.67 18.02
N SER A 242 -29.64 5.17 18.74
CA SER A 242 -30.21 3.84 18.57
C SER A 242 -30.76 3.73 17.14
N VAL A 243 -30.05 3.03 16.26
CA VAL A 243 -30.59 2.54 14.99
C VAL A 243 -31.20 1.17 15.26
N SER A 244 -32.52 1.11 15.32
CA SER A 244 -33.27 -0.13 15.41
C SER A 244 -33.00 -1.00 14.17
N GLN A 245 -32.40 -2.17 14.38
CA GLN A 245 -32.23 -3.19 13.35
C GLN A 245 -33.60 -3.80 13.03
N VAL A 246 -34.07 -3.61 11.80
CA VAL A 246 -35.12 -4.44 11.20
C VAL A 246 -34.43 -5.49 10.34
N TRP A 247 -34.33 -6.72 10.85
CA TRP A 247 -33.92 -7.86 10.05
C TRP A 247 -35.04 -8.27 9.10
N SER A 248 -34.76 -8.27 7.79
CA SER A 248 -35.57 -8.98 6.80
C SER A 248 -34.79 -10.21 6.33
N THR A 249 -35.23 -11.39 6.76
CA THR A 249 -34.71 -12.69 6.35
C THR A 249 -35.19 -13.02 4.93
N THR A 250 -34.33 -12.81 3.93
CA THR A 250 -34.52 -13.39 2.61
C THR A 250 -33.60 -14.60 2.47
N LYS A 251 -34.19 -15.80 2.45
CA LYS A 251 -33.51 -17.06 2.14
C LYS A 251 -33.06 -17.03 0.67
N TRP A 252 -31.76 -17.16 0.43
CA TRP A 252 -31.21 -17.40 -0.91
C TRP A 252 -30.80 -18.87 -1.03
N THR A 253 -31.43 -19.54 -1.99
CA THR A 253 -31.16 -20.90 -2.46
C THR A 253 -29.87 -20.89 -3.31
N GLN A 254 -28.98 -21.85 -3.08
CA GLN A 254 -27.74 -21.98 -3.85
C GLN A 254 -27.99 -22.59 -5.24
N PRO A 255 -27.33 -22.09 -6.30
CA PRO A 255 -27.24 -22.79 -7.59
C PRO A 255 -26.25 -23.97 -7.52
N PRO A 256 -26.44 -25.04 -8.30
CA PRO A 256 -25.62 -26.25 -8.23
C PRO A 256 -24.21 -26.04 -8.81
N THR A 257 -23.23 -26.65 -8.15
CA THR A 257 -21.83 -26.77 -8.56
C THR A 257 -21.67 -27.72 -9.77
N PRO A 258 -20.81 -27.40 -10.76
CA PRO A 258 -20.43 -28.35 -11.79
C PRO A 258 -19.37 -29.34 -11.27
N HIS A 259 -19.66 -30.63 -11.43
CA HIS A 259 -18.76 -31.74 -11.20
C HIS A 259 -17.67 -31.81 -12.29
N TRP A 260 -16.41 -31.93 -11.88
CA TRP A 260 -15.33 -32.41 -12.75
C TRP A 260 -14.75 -33.69 -12.15
N THR A 261 -14.80 -34.76 -12.94
CA THR A 261 -14.29 -36.08 -12.64
C THR A 261 -12.81 -36.14 -13.04
N THR A 262 -11.90 -36.35 -12.09
CA THR A 262 -10.49 -36.60 -12.38
C THR A 262 -10.12 -38.01 -11.94
N THR A 263 -9.76 -38.83 -12.92
CA THR A 263 -9.36 -40.23 -12.80
C THR A 263 -8.04 -40.37 -12.04
N GLN A 264 -8.01 -41.22 -11.02
CA GLN A 264 -6.80 -41.59 -10.28
C GLN A 264 -5.94 -42.56 -11.11
N THR A 265 -4.62 -42.39 -11.07
CA THR A 265 -3.66 -43.45 -11.43
C THR A 265 -2.68 -43.61 -10.27
N THR A 266 -2.75 -44.76 -9.62
CA THR A 266 -1.86 -45.23 -8.56
C THR A 266 -0.52 -45.64 -9.15
N THR A 267 0.58 -45.22 -8.53
CA THR A 267 1.87 -45.92 -8.63
C THR A 267 2.52 -45.96 -7.27
N THR A 268 2.77 -47.18 -6.81
CA THR A 268 3.30 -47.57 -5.51
C THR A 268 4.82 -47.62 -5.58
N THR A 269 5.53 -46.93 -4.68
CA THR A 269 6.93 -47.28 -4.36
C THR A 269 7.17 -47.06 -2.86
N GLN A 270 7.73 -48.10 -2.23
CA GLN A 270 7.90 -48.25 -0.79
C GLN A 270 9.15 -47.53 -0.25
N THR A 271 9.09 -47.27 1.06
CA THR A 271 9.99 -46.59 1.99
C THR A 271 11.41 -47.19 2.09
N PRO A 272 12.36 -46.49 2.77
CA PRO A 272 12.64 -46.89 4.15
C PRO A 272 12.67 -45.74 5.16
N GLN A 273 12.27 -46.09 6.39
CA GLN A 273 12.16 -45.26 7.58
C GLN A 273 13.50 -44.63 8.02
N SER A 274 13.42 -43.43 8.58
CA SER A 274 14.22 -43.04 9.73
C SER A 274 13.39 -42.21 10.69
N THR A 275 13.43 -42.60 11.96
CA THR A 275 12.65 -42.13 13.11
C THR A 275 13.35 -40.98 13.82
N THR A 276 12.63 -39.93 14.23
CA THR A 276 12.60 -39.37 15.61
C THR A 276 11.75 -38.09 15.67
N ASP A 277 10.60 -38.20 16.35
CA ASP A 277 10.09 -37.37 17.46
C ASP A 277 10.03 -35.82 17.45
N ILE A 278 8.77 -35.35 17.66
CA ILE A 278 8.31 -34.25 18.55
C ILE A 278 8.14 -32.82 17.94
N PRO A 279 7.07 -32.06 18.33
CA PRO A 279 6.24 -31.18 17.49
C PRO A 279 6.65 -29.69 17.46
N PRO A 280 6.05 -28.85 16.59
CA PRO A 280 6.33 -27.42 16.61
C PRO A 280 5.63 -26.78 17.81
N ASN A 281 6.38 -26.62 18.90
CA ASN A 281 6.05 -25.64 19.91
C ASN A 281 6.19 -24.23 19.27
N PRO A 282 5.37 -23.23 19.66
CA PRO A 282 5.47 -21.87 19.14
C PRO A 282 6.87 -21.29 19.40
N ILE A 283 7.44 -20.62 18.41
CA ILE A 283 8.75 -19.96 18.51
C ILE A 283 8.76 -19.02 19.74
N PRO A 284 9.77 -19.09 20.63
CA PRO A 284 9.86 -18.20 21.78
C PRO A 284 9.96 -16.74 21.37
N ALA A 285 9.25 -15.85 22.07
CA ALA A 285 9.27 -14.40 21.85
C ALA A 285 10.67 -13.76 21.91
N SER A 286 11.69 -14.47 22.40
CA SER A 286 13.09 -14.04 22.45
C SER A 286 13.80 -13.99 21.09
N GLN A 287 13.20 -14.49 20.01
CA GLN A 287 13.77 -14.45 18.65
C GLN A 287 13.19 -13.33 17.77
N VAL A 288 12.18 -12.60 18.25
CA VAL A 288 11.63 -11.43 17.54
C VAL A 288 12.48 -10.21 17.92
N PRO A 289 13.16 -9.56 16.96
CA PRO A 289 14.07 -8.46 17.27
C PRO A 289 13.33 -7.26 17.88
N ASP A 290 13.86 -6.70 18.98
CA ASP A 290 13.36 -5.44 19.55
C ASP A 290 13.72 -4.27 18.63
N CYS A 291 12.71 -3.59 18.10
CA CYS A 291 12.86 -2.41 17.25
C CYS A 291 13.46 -1.18 17.96
N LYS A 292 13.72 -1.27 19.27
CA LYS A 292 14.31 -0.18 20.08
C LYS A 292 15.74 0.19 19.68
N TYR A 293 16.56 -0.78 19.26
CA TYR A 293 17.98 -0.57 18.93
C TYR A 293 18.30 -0.76 17.45
N SER A 294 17.35 -1.30 16.69
CA SER A 294 17.47 -1.31 15.23
C SER A 294 17.34 0.13 14.74
N PRO A 295 18.15 0.57 13.77
CA PRO A 295 17.85 1.81 13.08
C PRO A 295 16.37 1.73 12.69
N PRO A 296 15.54 2.76 12.99
CA PRO A 296 14.24 2.81 12.35
C PRO A 296 14.52 2.61 10.85
N MET A 297 13.60 2.00 10.11
CA MET A 297 13.69 1.91 8.64
C MET A 297 14.48 0.73 8.06
N VAL A 298 15.21 -0.08 8.86
CA VAL A 298 15.92 -1.27 8.35
C VAL A 298 15.08 -2.53 8.54
N PRO A 299 14.62 -3.19 7.46
CA PRO A 299 14.01 -4.49 7.59
C PRO A 299 15.01 -5.56 8.04
N LEU A 300 14.54 -6.54 8.82
CA LEU A 300 15.34 -7.59 9.43
C LEU A 300 14.85 -8.97 8.95
N PRO A 301 15.72 -9.97 8.76
CA PRO A 301 15.30 -11.30 8.33
C PRO A 301 14.46 -11.99 9.41
N VAL A 302 13.47 -12.80 9.01
CA VAL A 302 12.80 -13.75 9.91
C VAL A 302 13.53 -15.09 9.83
N LEU A 303 14.01 -15.58 10.97
CA LEU A 303 14.68 -16.88 11.04
C LEU A 303 13.76 -17.99 10.50
N ASN A 304 14.29 -18.80 9.58
CA ASN A 304 13.60 -19.92 8.92
C ASN A 304 12.34 -19.58 8.10
N GLU A 305 12.05 -18.29 7.83
CA GLU A 305 10.95 -17.87 6.98
C GLU A 305 11.44 -16.92 5.88
N CYS A 306 12.05 -17.51 4.85
CA CYS A 306 12.73 -16.79 3.77
C CYS A 306 11.84 -15.82 2.98
N ASP A 307 10.53 -16.03 2.96
CA ASP A 307 9.57 -15.16 2.30
C ASP A 307 9.06 -14.04 3.21
N LYS A 308 9.65 -13.86 4.39
CA LYS A 308 9.23 -12.85 5.37
C LYS A 308 10.40 -12.07 5.93
N PHE A 309 10.08 -10.86 6.36
CA PHE A 309 11.00 -9.96 7.03
C PHE A 309 10.25 -9.14 8.08
N TYR A 310 10.97 -8.67 9.07
CA TYR A 310 10.49 -7.78 10.10
C TYR A 310 10.74 -6.33 9.66
N GLN A 311 9.70 -5.50 9.64
CA GLN A 311 9.82 -4.06 9.40
C GLN A 311 9.50 -3.31 10.69
N CYS A 312 10.42 -2.45 11.13
CA CYS A 312 10.20 -1.59 12.29
C CYS A 312 9.61 -0.26 11.82
N TRP A 313 8.41 0.09 12.30
CA TRP A 313 7.77 1.37 11.96
C TRP A 313 7.75 2.41 13.07
N ASN A 314 8.20 2.14 14.32
CA ASN A 314 8.10 3.18 15.34
C ASN A 314 8.97 3.10 16.61
N GLN A 315 10.23 2.62 16.57
CA GLN A 315 11.18 2.51 17.72
C GLN A 315 10.66 1.79 19.00
N HIS A 316 9.38 1.43 19.07
CA HIS A 316 8.76 0.72 20.17
C HIS A 316 7.45 0.13 19.66
N LEU A 317 7.46 -1.19 19.45
CA LEU A 317 6.38 -2.16 19.21
C LEU A 317 7.07 -3.43 18.66
N PRO A 318 6.48 -4.64 18.77
CA PRO A 318 7.04 -5.80 18.07
C PRO A 318 7.11 -5.47 16.57
N PRO A 319 8.20 -5.83 15.87
CA PRO A 319 8.35 -5.55 14.45
C PRO A 319 7.19 -6.12 13.63
N HIS A 320 6.79 -5.39 12.60
CA HIS A 320 5.77 -5.86 11.66
C HIS A 320 6.35 -6.99 10.82
N LYS A 321 5.75 -8.18 10.91
CA LYS A 321 6.15 -9.31 10.08
C LYS A 321 5.54 -9.17 8.69
N MET A 322 6.32 -8.65 7.77
CA MET A 322 5.96 -8.47 6.37
C MET A 322 6.20 -9.77 5.59
N ARG A 323 5.39 -10.02 4.57
CA ARG A 323 5.62 -11.09 3.59
C ARG A 323 6.06 -10.49 2.25
N CYS A 324 7.09 -11.07 1.65
CA CYS A 324 7.51 -10.78 0.30
C CYS A 324 6.42 -11.12 -0.72
N GLY A 325 6.49 -10.48 -1.89
CA GLY A 325 5.60 -10.81 -3.00
C GLY A 325 5.75 -12.28 -3.42
N PRO A 326 4.70 -12.91 -3.98
CA PRO A 326 4.77 -14.29 -4.46
C PRO A 326 6.00 -14.52 -5.36
N GLY A 327 6.77 -15.58 -5.08
CA GLY A 327 7.97 -15.93 -5.84
C GLY A 327 9.27 -15.21 -5.45
N THR A 328 9.23 -14.30 -4.47
CA THR A 328 10.42 -13.59 -3.96
C THR A 328 10.76 -13.98 -2.52
N VAL A 329 12.01 -13.77 -2.11
CA VAL A 329 12.51 -14.00 -0.75
C VAL A 329 13.21 -12.74 -0.24
N TYR A 330 13.32 -12.57 1.07
CA TYR A 330 14.00 -11.40 1.64
C TYR A 330 15.51 -11.47 1.41
N ASN A 331 16.06 -10.44 0.76
CA ASN A 331 17.49 -10.28 0.54
C ASN A 331 18.07 -9.33 1.60
N PRO A 332 18.81 -9.83 2.61
CA PRO A 332 19.36 -9.00 3.67
C PRO A 332 20.48 -8.06 3.20
N GLU A 333 21.15 -8.36 2.06
CA GLU A 333 22.25 -7.55 1.53
C GLU A 333 21.75 -6.20 1.01
N ILE A 334 20.59 -6.21 0.33
CA ILE A 334 19.97 -5.02 -0.26
C ILE A 334 18.71 -4.57 0.49
N GLN A 335 18.40 -5.23 1.62
CA GLN A 335 17.30 -4.91 2.53
C GLN A 335 15.92 -4.82 1.85
N ARG A 336 15.66 -5.69 0.87
CA ARG A 336 14.37 -5.79 0.16
C ARG A 336 14.09 -7.21 -0.32
N CYS A 337 12.85 -7.48 -0.72
CA CYS A 337 12.52 -8.75 -1.38
C CYS A 337 13.14 -8.80 -2.77
N ASP A 338 13.72 -9.95 -3.11
CA ASP A 338 14.40 -10.19 -4.37
C ASP A 338 14.12 -11.62 -4.86
N HIS A 339 14.45 -11.90 -6.11
CA HIS A 339 14.38 -13.25 -6.63
C HIS A 339 15.41 -14.15 -5.95
N LYS A 340 15.05 -15.41 -5.73
CA LYS A 340 15.90 -16.39 -5.01
C LYS A 340 17.33 -16.48 -5.58
N TYR A 341 17.52 -16.31 -6.87
CA TYR A 341 18.84 -16.37 -7.51
C TYR A 341 19.75 -15.19 -7.21
N ASN A 342 19.22 -14.09 -6.68
CA ASN A 342 20.00 -12.93 -6.23
C ASN A 342 20.30 -12.96 -4.72
N VAL A 343 19.84 -13.99 -3.99
CA VAL A 343 19.95 -14.07 -2.53
C VAL A 343 20.94 -15.18 -2.15
N ALA A 344 21.74 -14.94 -1.12
CA ALA A 344 22.61 -15.96 -0.58
C ALA A 344 21.81 -17.12 0.07
N LEU A 345 22.42 -18.31 0.16
CA LEU A 345 21.90 -19.41 0.96
C LEU A 345 21.79 -18.99 2.44
N PRO A 346 20.80 -19.50 3.21
CA PRO A 346 19.90 -20.60 2.89
C PRO A 346 18.63 -20.21 2.12
N CYS A 347 18.34 -18.92 1.95
CA CYS A 347 17.06 -18.47 1.38
C CYS A 347 17.06 -18.32 -0.15
N GLY A 348 18.23 -18.09 -0.75
CA GLY A 348 18.36 -18.06 -2.20
C GLY A 348 18.90 -19.35 -2.82
N THR A 349 19.40 -19.25 -4.04
CA THR A 349 19.98 -20.38 -4.79
C THR A 349 21.46 -20.13 -5.05
N ARG A 350 22.24 -21.19 -5.27
CA ARG A 350 23.66 -21.02 -5.66
C ARG A 350 23.74 -20.20 -6.96
N PRO A 351 24.63 -19.21 -7.06
CA PRO A 351 24.97 -18.60 -8.35
C PRO A 351 25.43 -19.69 -9.30
N TRP A 352 24.94 -19.68 -10.53
CA TRP A 352 25.35 -20.61 -11.58
C TRP A 352 26.74 -20.27 -12.10
#